data_AF-A0A2Z6LW77-F1
#
_entry.id   AF-A0A2Z6LW77-F1
#
_cell.length_a   1.000
_cell.length_b   1.000
_cell.length_c   1.000
_cell.angle_alpha   90.00
_cell.angle_beta   90.00
_cell.angle_gamma   90.00
#
_symmetry.space_group_name_H-M   'P 1'
#
loop_
_entity.id
_entity.type
_entity.pdbx_description
1 polymer ?
#
loop_
_entity_poly.entity_id
_entity_poly.type
_entity_poly.pdbx_seq_one_letter_code
_entity_poly.pdbx_strand_id
1 'polypeptide(L)' 'MTPSFVAFTDDQMLVGGAAKDQASINPQNTVFDANRLIGRKFSDQVVQKDVQLWHSRLFSVLMTNL' A
#
# COMPACT_ATOMS: atom_id res chain seq x y z
N MET A 1 -0.35 19.39 -0.34
CA MET A 1 -1.08 18.18 0.09
C MET A 1 -0.13 17.00 -0.02
N THR A 2 0.25 16.37 1.09
CA THR A 2 1.21 15.25 1.08
C THR A 2 0.46 13.95 0.74
N PRO A 3 0.79 13.27 -0.37
CA PRO A 3 0.12 12.03 -0.72
C PRO A 3 0.46 10.94 0.31
N SER A 4 -0.52 10.13 0.69
CA SER A 4 -0.33 9.00 1.62
C SER A 4 0.20 7.77 0.87
N PHE A 5 1.43 7.88 0.38
CA PHE A 5 2.14 6.85 -0.38
C PHE A 5 3.42 6.46 0.36
N VAL A 6 3.70 5.17 0.42
CA VAL A 6 4.95 4.59 0.91
C VAL A 6 5.45 3.60 -0.13
N ALA A 7 6.72 3.70 -0.49
CA ALA A 7 7.34 2.87 -1.49
C ALA A 7 8.60 2.23 -0.92
N PHE A 8 8.75 0.94 -1.13
CA PHE A 8 9.94 0.19 -0.72
C PHE A 8 10.83 -0.02 -1.94
N THR A 9 12.08 0.38 -1.82
CA THR A 9 13.16 0.02 -2.74
C THR A 9 14.15 -0.88 -1.99
N ASP A 10 15.12 -1.45 -2.68
CA ASP A 10 16.10 -2.35 -2.06
C ASP A 10 16.92 -1.65 -0.96
N ASP A 11 17.18 -0.35 -1.13
CA ASP A 11 18.05 0.43 -0.24
C ASP A 11 17.30 1.31 0.77
N GLN A 12 16.05 1.71 0.47
CA GLN A 12 15.35 2.72 1.27
C GLN A 12 13.83 2.66 1.18
N MET A 13 13.19 3.34 2.13
CA MET A 13 11.75 3.60 2.14
C MET A 13 11.48 5.03 1.71
N LEU A 14 10.76 5.19 0.59
CA LEU A 14 10.30 6.47 0.08
C LEU A 14 8.90 6.77 0.64
N VAL A 15 8.61 8.03 0.94
CA VAL A 15 7.32 8.46 1.50
C VAL A 15 6.82 9.71 0.76
N GLY A 16 5.51 9.83 0.60
CA GLY A 16 4.90 11.03 0.04
C GLY A 16 5.09 11.16 -1.47
N GLY A 17 5.51 12.34 -1.93
CA GLY A 17 5.63 12.65 -3.36
C GLY A 17 6.55 11.68 -4.09
N ALA A 18 7.73 11.40 -3.53
CA ALA A 18 8.69 10.47 -4.12
C ALA A 18 8.12 9.05 -4.30
N ALA A 19 7.32 8.58 -3.33
CA ALA A 19 6.64 7.29 -3.43
C ALA A 19 5.53 7.29 -4.49
N LYS A 20 4.83 8.41 -4.65
CA LYS A 20 3.80 8.59 -5.69
C LYS A 20 4.42 8.60 -7.09
N ASP A 21 5.54 9.29 -7.27
CA ASP A 21 6.18 9.45 -8.58
C ASP A 21 6.67 8.11 -9.15
N GLN A 22 7.12 7.20 -8.28
CA GLN A 22 7.55 5.87 -8.70
C GLN A 22 6.44 4.81 -8.72
N ALA A 23 5.20 5.15 -8.32
CA ALA A 23 4.12 4.17 -8.17
C ALA A 23 3.79 3.43 -9.48
N SER A 24 3.98 4.09 -10.63
CA SER A 24 3.78 3.47 -11.95
C SER A 24 4.94 2.57 -12.38
N ILE A 25 6.15 2.81 -11.86
CA ILE A 25 7.39 2.11 -12.22
C ILE A 25 7.61 0.90 -11.30
N ASN A 26 7.30 1.07 -10.02
CA ASN A 26 7.43 0.07 -8.97
C ASN A 26 6.08 -0.14 -8.27
N PRO A 27 5.04 -0.58 -9.01
CA PRO A 27 3.69 -0.71 -8.47
C PRO A 27 3.59 -1.81 -7.41
N GLN A 28 4.42 -2.86 -7.50
CA GLN A 28 4.37 -3.97 -6.55
C GLN A 28 4.89 -3.58 -5.17
N ASN A 29 5.89 -2.69 -5.11
CA ASN A 29 6.47 -2.26 -3.85
C ASN A 29 5.98 -0.88 -3.38
N THR A 30 4.91 -0.36 -3.98
CA THR A 30 4.28 0.90 -3.56
C THR A 30 2.93 0.62 -2.90
N VAL A 31 2.79 1.10 -1.67
CA VAL A 31 1.56 1.08 -0.89
C VAL A 31 0.97 2.50 -0.86
N PHE A 32 -0.32 2.60 -1.11
CA PHE A 32 -1.07 3.86 -1.03
C PHE A 32 -2.43 3.59 -0.40
N ASP A 33 -3.14 4.66 -0.02
CA ASP A 33 -4.48 4.56 0.59
C ASP A 33 -4.54 3.73 1.89
N ALA A 34 -3.40 3.55 2.56
CA ALA A 34 -3.31 2.79 3.82
C ALA A 34 -4.30 3.29 4.90
N ASN A 35 -4.64 4.58 4.89
CA ASN A 35 -5.62 5.18 5.79
C ASN A 35 -7.01 4.51 5.74
N ARG A 36 -7.37 3.84 4.63
CA ARG A 36 -8.65 3.12 4.51
C ARG A 36 -8.75 1.90 5.41
N LEU A 37 -7.61 1.41 5.89
CA LEU A 37 -7.48 0.12 6.56
C LEU A 37 -7.12 0.26 8.04
N ILE A 38 -6.62 1.43 8.43
CA ILE A 38 -6.32 1.73 9.84
C ILE A 38 -7.61 1.55 10.65
N GLY A 39 -7.54 0.69 11.67
CA GLY A 39 -8.68 0.38 12.55
C GLY A 39 -9.68 -0.64 11.99
N ARG A 40 -9.39 -1.27 10.84
CA ARG A 40 -10.21 -2.37 10.30
C ARG A 40 -9.50 -3.70 10.49
N LYS A 41 -10.28 -4.78 10.65
CA LYS A 41 -9.73 -6.14 10.67
C LYS A 41 -9.51 -6.60 9.24
N PHE A 42 -8.46 -7.38 9.00
CA PHE A 42 -8.23 -7.97 7.68
C PHE A 42 -9.45 -8.80 7.20
N SER A 43 -10.15 -9.45 8.12
CA SER A 43 -11.37 -10.22 7.84
C SER A 43 -12.56 -9.39 7.38
N ASP A 44 -12.52 -8.06 7.52
CA ASP A 44 -13.65 -7.21 7.14
C ASP A 44 -13.88 -7.29 5.63
N GLN A 45 -15.14 -7.51 5.23
CA GLN A 45 -15.49 -7.72 3.82
C GLN A 45 -15.14 -6.51 2.93
N VAL A 46 -15.10 -5.31 3.52
CA VAL A 46 -14.64 -4.09 2.84
C VAL A 46 -13.14 -4.16 2.56
N VAL A 47 -12.34 -4.61 3.53
CA VAL A 47 -10.89 -4.81 3.35
C VAL A 47 -10.62 -5.88 2.30
N GLN A 48 -11.32 -7.01 2.35
CA GLN A 48 -11.18 -8.08 1.36
C GLN A 48 -11.49 -7.62 -0.08
N LYS A 49 -12.50 -6.76 -0.26
CA LYS A 49 -12.82 -6.15 -1.56
C LYS A 49 -11.75 -5.16 -2.01
N ASP A 50 -11.25 -4.33 -1.09
CA ASP A 50 -10.19 -3.36 -1.39
C ASP A 50 -8.87 -4.06 -1.76
N VAL A 51 -8.53 -5.16 -1.07
CA VAL A 51 -7.36 -6.01 -1.41
C VAL A 51 -7.45 -6.52 -2.86
N GLN A 52 -8.63 -6.95 -3.31
CA GLN A 52 -8.82 -7.47 -4.67
C GLN A 52 -8.68 -6.39 -5.75
N LEU A 53 -8.99 -5.13 -5.43
CA LEU A 53 -8.84 -4.01 -6.35
C LEU A 53 -7.38 -3.56 -6.46
N TRP A 54 -6.58 -3.81 -5.42
CA TRP A 54 -5.19 -3.34 -5.36
C TRP A 54 -4.25 -4.35 -6.02
N HIS A 55 -3.59 -3.93 -7.10
CA HIS A 55 -2.67 -4.76 -7.87
C HIS A 55 -1.29 -4.95 -7.20
N SER A 56 -1.04 -4.35 -6.03
CA SER A 56 0.28 -4.40 -5.37
C SER A 56 0.43 -5.64 -4.49
N ARG A 57 1.44 -6.46 -4.83
CA ARG A 57 1.76 -7.71 -4.11
C ARG A 57 2.08 -7.47 -2.63
N LEU A 58 2.69 -6.34 -2.27
CA LEU A 58 3.00 -6.01 -0.89
C LEU A 58 1.77 -5.85 0.00
N PHE A 59 0.63 -5.45 -0.57
CA PHE A 59 -0.57 -5.23 0.22
C PHE A 59 -1.10 -6.53 0.84
N SER A 60 -1.10 -7.60 0.05
CA SER A 60 -1.44 -8.94 0.52
C SER A 60 -0.47 -9.42 1.61
N VAL A 61 0.83 -9.17 1.46
CA VAL A 61 1.86 -9.64 2.42
C VAL A 61 1.81 -8.88 3.75
N LEU A 62 1.65 -7.56 3.71
CA LEU A 62 1.52 -6.73 4.92
C LEU A 62 0.29 -7.13 5.75
N MET A 63 -0.83 -7.38 5.08
CA MET A 63 -2.08 -7.74 5.75
C MET A 63 -2.13 -9.21 6.21
N THR A 64 -1.27 -10.08 5.67
CA THR A 64 -1.16 -11.48 6.16
C THR A 64 -0.25 -11.59 7.39
N ASN A 65 0.64 -10.61 7.61
CA ASN A 65 1.57 -10.58 8.76
C ASN A 65 1.14 -9.60 9.88
N LEU A 66 -0.01 -8.92 9.72
CA LEU A 66 -0.68 -8.11 10.74
C LEU A 66 -1.88 -8.86 11.31
#